data_AF-A0A9E7EV08-F1
#
_entry.id   AF-A0A9E7EV08-F1
#
_cell.length_a   1.000
_cell.length_b   1.000
_cell.length_c   1.000
_cell.angle_alpha   90.00
_cell.angle_beta   90.00
_cell.angle_gamma   90.00
#
_symmetry.space_group_name_H-M   'P 1'
#
loop_
_entity.id
_entity.type
_entity.pdbx_description
1 polymer ?
#
loop_
_entity_poly.entity_id
_entity_poly.type
_entity_poly.pdbx_seq_one_letter_code
_entity_poly.pdbx_strand_id
1 'polypeptide(L)'
;MGSMDRPKKRGSLLKKALLHFALCFVMGFLSGFAPRSTATLFSGRRPEHPLPAAPTKAVGRLVVNSTVEIPGSSSGRGQGSHDDPPPPLEVAGAREPQSPSQRLLIVVTTTRAGDRLQGALLRRLAHTLRLVPPPLLWIVVQHDADALATAAVLRTTGVMYRHLTFKENFTDPAVEADHQRNVALSHVEYHRLSGIVHFAAASNVYDLQFFDGIREIESFGTWPVAVVSTNKKRVVVDGPTCHSSKVKGWILKDLSNDKRLPVTGTDMNPKPPKINISGFAFNSSILWDPERWGRPTSLPDTSQVSLQHDLIKFTDHYHHKKLLN
;
A
#
# COMPACT_ATOMS: atom_id res chain seq x y z
N MET A 1 52.64 -53.37 36.65
CA MET A 1 53.25 -52.11 37.14
C MET A 1 53.03 -51.04 36.10
N GLY A 2 52.24 -50.01 36.39
CA GLY A 2 51.98 -48.89 35.47
C GLY A 2 51.43 -47.71 36.28
N SER A 3 52.32 -46.81 36.68
CA SER A 3 51.99 -45.63 37.49
C SER A 3 51.45 -44.50 36.58
N MET A 4 50.23 -44.05 36.83
CA MET A 4 49.61 -42.88 36.22
C MET A 4 49.87 -41.64 37.10
N ASP A 5 50.76 -40.76 36.68
CA ASP A 5 50.93 -39.43 37.31
C ASP A 5 50.88 -38.32 36.26
N ARG A 6 49.70 -37.73 36.04
CA ARG A 6 49.50 -36.29 35.71
C ARG A 6 48.02 -35.92 35.49
N PRO A 7 47.44 -35.11 36.40
CA PRO A 7 46.34 -34.22 35.97
C PRO A 7 46.39 -32.79 36.56
N LYS A 8 47.41 -32.37 37.31
CA LYS A 8 47.36 -31.06 38.04
C LYS A 8 47.81 -29.83 37.23
N LYS A 9 48.61 -29.97 36.16
CA LYS A 9 49.18 -28.80 35.43
C LYS A 9 48.24 -28.15 34.39
N ARG A 10 47.32 -28.89 33.76
CA ARG A 10 46.42 -28.34 32.71
C ARG A 10 45.34 -27.41 33.26
N GLY A 11 44.81 -27.71 34.45
CA GLY A 11 43.75 -26.91 35.07
C GLY A 11 44.19 -25.50 35.48
N SER A 12 45.47 -25.30 35.86
CA SER A 12 45.94 -23.97 36.25
C SER A 12 46.20 -23.05 35.06
N LEU A 13 46.59 -23.60 33.90
CA LEU A 13 46.80 -22.83 32.67
C LEU A 13 45.48 -22.34 32.08
N LEU A 14 44.44 -23.18 32.07
CA LEU A 14 43.11 -22.78 31.61
C LEU A 14 42.50 -21.71 32.52
N LYS A 15 42.66 -21.84 33.84
CA LYS A 15 42.21 -20.82 34.81
C LYS A 15 42.92 -19.48 34.61
N LYS A 16 44.23 -19.50 34.34
CA LYS A 16 45.01 -18.28 34.02
C LYS A 16 44.57 -17.63 32.71
N ALA A 17 44.28 -18.43 31.68
CA ALA A 17 43.78 -17.91 30.41
C ALA A 17 42.40 -17.27 30.56
N LEU A 18 41.47 -17.93 31.28
CA LEU A 18 40.14 -17.38 31.54
C LEU A 18 40.19 -16.09 32.36
N LEU A 19 41.08 -16.00 33.35
CA LEU A 19 41.28 -14.77 34.12
C LEU A 19 41.79 -13.64 33.22
N HIS A 20 42.77 -13.92 32.34
CA HIS A 20 43.28 -12.92 31.40
C HIS A 20 42.22 -12.43 30.41
N PHE A 21 41.43 -13.34 29.84
CA PHE A 21 40.33 -12.98 28.95
C PHE A 21 39.26 -12.13 29.65
N ALA A 22 38.89 -12.49 30.88
CA ALA A 22 37.94 -11.72 31.66
C ALA A 22 38.47 -10.31 31.99
N LEU A 23 39.74 -10.18 32.33
CA LEU A 23 40.35 -8.89 32.67
C LEU A 23 40.45 -7.97 31.44
N CYS A 24 40.81 -8.51 30.28
CA CYS A 24 40.77 -7.77 29.00
C CYS A 24 39.35 -7.35 28.62
N PHE A 25 38.36 -8.20 28.85
CA PHE A 25 36.95 -7.88 28.57
C PHE A 25 36.44 -6.74 29.44
N VAL A 26 36.72 -6.75 30.74
CA VAL A 26 36.30 -5.68 31.66
C VAL A 26 36.99 -4.36 31.32
N MET A 27 38.30 -4.38 31.01
CA MET A 27 39.03 -3.17 30.60
C MET A 27 38.49 -2.58 29.28
N GLY A 28 38.20 -3.43 28.29
CA GLY A 28 37.60 -2.99 27.02
C GLY A 28 36.17 -2.48 27.18
N PHE A 29 35.36 -3.13 28.02
CA PHE A 29 34.00 -2.71 28.33
C PHE A 29 34.00 -1.33 29.01
N LEU A 30 34.82 -1.14 30.06
CA LEU A 30 34.91 0.15 30.76
C LEU A 30 35.49 1.27 29.88
N SER A 31 36.44 0.96 29.00
CA SER A 31 36.96 1.93 28.03
C SER A 31 35.93 2.28 26.94
N GLY A 32 34.94 1.43 26.68
CA GLY A 32 33.85 1.69 25.74
C GLY A 32 32.77 2.64 26.28
N PHE A 33 32.67 2.79 27.60
CA PHE A 33 31.73 3.69 28.28
C PHE A 33 32.37 4.99 28.79
N ALA A 34 33.68 5.19 28.61
CA ALA A 34 34.33 6.45 28.94
C ALA A 34 33.87 7.56 27.97
N PRO A 35 33.22 8.64 28.44
CA PRO A 35 32.83 9.75 27.58
C PRO A 35 34.08 10.39 26.98
N ARG A 36 34.19 10.43 25.64
CA ARG A 36 35.19 11.26 24.97
C ARG A 36 34.88 12.73 25.27
N SER A 37 35.54 13.28 26.28
CA SER A 37 35.50 14.71 26.57
C SER A 37 36.21 15.46 25.44
N THR A 38 35.44 15.96 24.48
CA THR A 38 35.92 17.00 23.55
C THR A 38 35.88 18.34 24.28
N ALA A 39 36.95 18.68 24.97
CA ALA A 39 37.19 20.05 25.40
C ALA A 39 37.63 20.87 24.18
N THR A 40 36.69 21.52 23.49
CA THR A 40 37.02 22.59 22.53
C THR A 40 37.02 23.92 23.27
N LEU A 41 38.19 24.26 23.81
CA LEU A 41 38.59 25.60 24.20
C LEU A 41 38.86 26.41 22.93
N PHE A 42 37.96 27.31 22.52
CA PHE A 42 38.34 28.58 21.88
C PHE A 42 37.27 29.64 22.13
N SER A 43 37.73 30.70 22.80
CA SER A 43 36.98 31.90 23.14
C SER A 43 36.92 32.86 21.95
N GLY A 44 35.78 33.52 21.78
CA GLY A 44 35.72 34.94 21.38
C GLY A 44 35.69 35.28 19.89
N ARG A 45 34.49 35.46 19.33
CA ARG A 45 34.09 36.70 18.63
C ARG A 45 32.59 36.72 18.30
N ARG A 46 31.85 37.67 18.90
CA ARG A 46 30.57 38.19 18.37
C ARG A 46 30.84 38.99 17.10
N PRO A 47 29.84 39.09 16.21
CA PRO A 47 29.28 40.42 15.98
C PRO A 47 27.75 40.47 16.16
N GLU A 48 27.31 41.65 16.58
CA GLU A 48 25.94 42.07 16.87
C GLU A 48 25.07 42.21 15.60
N HIS A 49 23.79 41.81 15.74
CA HIS A 49 22.51 42.43 15.31
C HIS A 49 22.33 43.09 13.91
N PRO A 50 21.07 43.36 13.43
CA PRO A 50 19.74 43.02 13.99
C PRO A 50 18.71 42.42 12.99
N LEU A 51 17.65 41.84 13.56
CA LEU A 51 16.35 41.58 12.92
C LEU A 51 15.65 42.88 12.48
N PRO A 52 14.70 42.82 11.53
CA PRO A 52 13.56 43.72 11.52
C PRO A 52 12.25 42.99 11.84
N ALA A 53 11.44 43.70 12.62
CA ALA A 53 10.12 43.35 13.11
C ALA A 53 9.02 43.39 12.02
N ALA A 54 7.90 42.76 12.34
CA ALA A 54 6.63 42.87 11.61
C ALA A 54 6.10 44.32 11.53
N PRO A 55 5.19 44.58 10.57
CA PRO A 55 4.00 45.36 10.91
C PRO A 55 2.69 44.74 10.39
N THR A 56 1.62 45.25 10.99
CA THR A 56 0.21 44.86 10.95
C THR A 56 -0.57 45.30 9.71
N LYS A 57 -1.74 44.65 9.54
CA LYS A 57 -2.89 44.90 8.65
C LYS A 57 -3.12 46.36 8.18
N ALA A 58 -3.38 46.53 6.88
CA ALA A 58 -4.39 47.46 6.34
C ALA A 58 -4.76 47.13 4.88
N VAL A 59 -6.00 47.46 4.53
CA VAL A 59 -6.81 47.16 3.34
C VAL A 59 -6.33 47.88 2.07
N GLY A 60 -6.48 47.25 0.89
CA GLY A 60 -6.28 47.91 -0.40
C GLY A 60 -6.61 47.02 -1.61
N ARG A 61 -7.87 47.05 -2.04
CA ARG A 61 -8.43 46.45 -3.25
C ARG A 61 -7.85 47.15 -4.49
N LEU A 62 -7.22 46.41 -5.41
CA LEU A 62 -6.90 46.93 -6.75
C LEU A 62 -7.47 46.02 -7.83
N VAL A 63 -8.55 46.52 -8.42
CA VAL A 63 -9.16 46.07 -9.68
C VAL A 63 -8.35 46.71 -10.80
N VAL A 64 -7.94 45.94 -11.80
CA VAL A 64 -7.45 46.49 -13.07
C VAL A 64 -8.41 46.03 -14.17
N ASN A 65 -9.37 46.91 -14.47
CA ASN A 65 -10.05 46.97 -15.76
C ASN A 65 -9.24 47.95 -16.62
N SER A 66 -8.92 47.57 -17.85
CA SER A 66 -8.44 48.50 -18.87
C SER A 66 -9.31 48.36 -20.10
N THR A 67 -9.94 49.45 -20.49
CA THR A 67 -10.80 49.57 -21.67
C THR A 67 -10.28 50.71 -22.54
N VAL A 68 -10.31 50.46 -23.85
CA VAL A 68 -10.41 51.40 -25.00
C VAL A 68 -9.15 52.19 -25.41
N GLU A 69 -8.72 52.01 -26.67
CA GLU A 69 -8.81 53.05 -27.73
C GLU A 69 -8.63 52.49 -29.16
N ILE A 70 -9.28 53.17 -30.10
CA ILE A 70 -9.64 52.82 -31.50
C ILE A 70 -8.69 53.53 -32.48
N PRO A 71 -8.36 52.94 -33.65
CA PRO A 71 -8.68 53.58 -34.95
C PRO A 71 -9.09 52.52 -35.99
N GLY A 72 -9.90 52.75 -37.03
CA GLY A 72 -10.51 53.91 -37.66
C GLY A 72 -11.45 53.39 -38.77
N SER A 73 -12.37 54.24 -39.22
CA SER A 73 -13.42 53.93 -40.20
C SER A 73 -12.95 54.09 -41.65
N SER A 74 -13.34 53.16 -42.53
CA SER A 74 -13.59 53.45 -43.94
C SER A 74 -14.58 52.47 -44.58
N SER A 75 -15.78 52.97 -44.84
CA SER A 75 -16.68 52.78 -46.00
C SER A 75 -16.76 51.44 -46.73
N GLY A 76 -17.97 50.89 -46.85
CA GLY A 76 -18.29 49.81 -47.80
C GLY A 76 -19.73 49.30 -47.69
N ARG A 77 -20.63 49.90 -48.46
CA ARG A 77 -22.06 49.58 -48.63
C ARG A 77 -22.25 48.27 -49.41
N GLY A 78 -23.11 47.36 -48.94
CA GLY A 78 -23.53 46.19 -49.72
C GLY A 78 -24.54 45.30 -49.01
N GLN A 79 -25.74 45.21 -49.59
CA GLN A 79 -26.84 44.31 -49.23
C GLN A 79 -26.46 42.82 -49.39
N GLY A 80 -27.06 41.96 -48.56
CA GLY A 80 -27.07 40.52 -48.80
C GLY A 80 -27.54 39.71 -47.59
N SER A 81 -28.84 39.41 -47.57
CA SER A 81 -29.45 38.38 -46.73
C SER A 81 -28.88 37.00 -47.04
N HIS A 82 -28.41 36.26 -46.03
CA HIS A 82 -28.38 34.80 -46.05
C HIS A 82 -28.42 34.27 -44.63
N ASP A 83 -29.50 33.53 -44.32
CA ASP A 83 -29.65 32.70 -43.14
C ASP A 83 -28.61 31.58 -43.15
N ASP A 84 -27.75 31.54 -42.14
CA ASP A 84 -27.01 30.33 -41.77
C ASP A 84 -27.28 30.03 -40.28
N PRO A 85 -27.69 28.80 -39.93
CA PRO A 85 -27.86 28.43 -38.53
C PRO A 85 -26.49 28.33 -37.83
N PRO A 86 -26.40 28.66 -36.53
CA PRO A 86 -25.15 28.53 -35.80
C PRO A 86 -24.71 27.06 -35.74
N PRO A 87 -23.39 26.77 -35.83
CA PRO A 87 -22.89 25.41 -35.72
C PRO A 87 -23.25 24.82 -34.35
N PRO A 88 -23.54 23.52 -34.24
CA PRO A 88 -23.86 22.90 -32.97
C PRO A 88 -22.70 23.08 -32.00
N LEU A 89 -23.01 23.56 -30.80
CA LEU A 89 -22.12 23.57 -29.65
C LEU A 89 -21.55 22.15 -29.47
N GLU A 90 -20.27 21.97 -29.79
CA GLU A 90 -19.55 20.75 -29.46
C GLU A 90 -19.65 20.55 -27.95
N VAL A 91 -20.32 19.47 -27.57
CA VAL A 91 -20.43 19.01 -26.19
C VAL A 91 -19.02 18.75 -25.69
N ALA A 92 -18.56 19.65 -24.83
CA ALA A 92 -17.31 19.51 -24.11
C ALA A 92 -17.28 18.19 -23.33
N GLY A 93 -16.24 17.38 -23.58
CA GLY A 93 -15.66 16.53 -22.54
C GLY A 93 -15.84 15.02 -22.67
N ALA A 94 -15.60 14.42 -23.86
CA ALA A 94 -15.10 13.05 -23.87
C ALA A 94 -13.66 13.08 -23.32
N ARG A 95 -13.51 12.75 -22.04
CA ARG A 95 -12.19 12.66 -21.38
C ARG A 95 -11.39 11.58 -22.13
N GLU A 96 -10.35 11.99 -22.87
CA GLU A 96 -9.35 11.10 -23.47
C GLU A 96 -8.96 10.02 -22.44
N PRO A 97 -8.86 8.73 -22.84
CA PRO A 97 -8.46 7.66 -21.94
C PRO A 97 -7.13 8.03 -21.29
N GLN A 98 -7.12 8.17 -19.96
CA GLN A 98 -5.88 8.43 -19.24
C GLN A 98 -4.87 7.34 -19.59
N SER A 99 -3.67 7.76 -20.00
CA SER A 99 -2.57 6.84 -20.26
C SER A 99 -2.40 5.90 -19.05
N PRO A 100 -2.17 4.60 -19.25
CA PRO A 100 -2.05 3.65 -18.13
C PRO A 100 -1.04 4.12 -17.08
N SER A 101 0.08 4.69 -17.50
CA SER A 101 1.12 5.24 -16.63
C SER A 101 0.62 6.34 -15.68
N GLN A 102 -0.46 7.05 -16.00
CA GLN A 102 -1.04 8.11 -15.16
C GLN A 102 -2.16 7.65 -14.22
N ARG A 103 -2.60 6.39 -14.28
CA ARG A 103 -3.68 5.89 -13.41
C ARG A 103 -3.23 5.81 -11.96
N LEU A 104 -4.09 6.21 -11.02
CA LEU A 104 -3.77 6.10 -9.59
C LEU A 104 -3.63 4.64 -9.18
N LEU A 105 -2.52 4.28 -8.55
CA LEU A 105 -2.40 3.00 -7.83
C LEU A 105 -2.85 3.19 -6.38
N ILE A 106 -3.82 2.39 -5.95
CA ILE A 106 -4.36 2.37 -4.59
C ILE A 106 -3.89 1.07 -3.95
N VAL A 107 -2.83 1.15 -3.14
CA VAL A 107 -2.26 -0.01 -2.45
C VAL A 107 -2.91 -0.10 -1.07
N VAL A 108 -3.55 -1.22 -0.75
CA VAL A 108 -4.23 -1.45 0.53
C VAL A 108 -3.44 -2.45 1.36
N THR A 109 -3.05 -2.06 2.57
CA THR A 109 -2.30 -2.91 3.51
C THR A 109 -3.06 -3.02 4.84
N THR A 110 -3.35 -4.26 5.22
CA THR A 110 -3.88 -4.60 6.54
C THR A 110 -2.74 -4.83 7.52
N THR A 111 -2.96 -4.52 8.79
CA THR A 111 -2.00 -4.75 9.87
C THR A 111 -2.60 -5.68 10.92
N ARG A 112 -1.80 -6.10 11.91
CA ARG A 112 -2.28 -6.99 12.97
C ARG A 112 -1.73 -6.55 14.31
N ALA A 113 -2.62 -6.40 15.28
CA ALA A 113 -2.24 -6.09 16.64
C ALA A 113 -1.23 -7.12 17.18
N GLY A 114 -0.19 -6.64 17.87
CA GLY A 114 0.82 -7.48 18.49
C GLY A 114 1.90 -8.07 17.56
N ASP A 115 1.88 -7.79 16.26
CA ASP A 115 2.98 -8.16 15.36
C ASP A 115 4.22 -7.28 15.62
N ARG A 116 5.22 -7.88 16.28
CA ARG A 116 6.49 -7.22 16.62
C ARG A 116 7.28 -6.77 15.39
N LEU A 117 7.06 -7.39 14.23
CA LEU A 117 7.77 -7.06 13.00
C LEU A 117 7.03 -6.02 12.15
N GLN A 118 5.79 -5.64 12.52
CA GLN A 118 4.94 -4.75 11.74
C GLN A 118 5.66 -3.47 11.30
N GLY A 119 6.33 -2.76 12.22
CA GLY A 119 7.03 -1.53 11.89
C GLY A 119 8.15 -1.72 10.87
N ALA A 120 8.90 -2.82 10.96
CA ALA A 120 9.97 -3.14 10.00
C ALA A 120 9.39 -3.53 8.63
N LEU A 121 8.32 -4.33 8.61
CA LEU A 121 7.64 -4.76 7.39
C LEU A 121 6.99 -3.57 6.66
N LEU A 122 6.32 -2.68 7.39
CA LEU A 122 5.75 -1.45 6.83
C LEU A 122 6.83 -0.54 6.24
N ARG A 123 7.96 -0.34 6.93
CA ARG A 123 9.09 0.43 6.37
C ARG A 123 9.63 -0.19 5.09
N ARG A 124 9.84 -1.50 5.07
CA ARG A 124 10.33 -2.21 3.89
C ARG A 124 9.38 -2.04 2.71
N LEU A 125 8.07 -2.25 2.91
CA LEU A 125 7.07 -2.02 1.86
C LEU A 125 7.07 -0.55 1.42
N ALA A 126 7.11 0.39 2.36
CA ALA A 126 7.11 1.81 2.03
C ALA A 126 8.34 2.24 1.21
N HIS A 127 9.52 1.68 1.48
CA HIS A 127 10.71 1.92 0.67
C HIS A 127 10.54 1.41 -0.77
N THR A 128 9.87 0.27 -0.97
CA THR A 128 9.49 -0.19 -2.31
C THR A 128 8.48 0.75 -2.96
N LEU A 129 7.39 1.10 -2.27
CA LEU A 129 6.34 1.97 -2.81
C LEU A 129 6.82 3.38 -3.14
N ARG A 130 7.81 3.90 -2.41
CA ARG A 130 8.44 5.20 -2.69
C ARG A 130 9.17 5.23 -4.03
N LEU A 131 9.62 4.08 -4.54
CA LEU A 131 10.28 3.97 -5.84
C LEU A 131 9.29 3.82 -7.00
N VAL A 132 8.02 3.55 -6.70
CA VAL A 132 6.97 3.42 -7.72
C VAL A 132 6.61 4.80 -8.27
N PRO A 133 6.54 4.99 -9.59
CA PRO A 133 6.16 6.27 -10.18
C PRO A 133 4.78 6.73 -9.68
N PRO A 134 4.61 8.03 -9.33
CA PRO A 134 3.30 8.58 -9.00
C PRO A 134 2.39 8.60 -10.24
N PRO A 135 1.04 8.62 -10.07
CA PRO A 135 0.33 8.74 -8.79
C PRO A 135 0.17 7.40 -8.06
N LEU A 136 0.46 7.39 -6.76
CA LEU A 136 0.27 6.26 -5.84
C LEU A 136 -0.31 6.75 -4.51
N LEU A 137 -1.29 6.02 -3.99
CA LEU A 137 -1.87 6.20 -2.67
C LEU A 137 -1.76 4.90 -1.89
N TRP A 138 -1.16 4.96 -0.70
CA TRP A 138 -1.06 3.82 0.21
C TRP A 138 -2.10 3.93 1.33
N ILE A 139 -3.05 3.00 1.39
CA ILE A 139 -4.04 2.92 2.46
C ILE A 139 -3.57 1.86 3.47
N VAL A 140 -3.31 2.30 4.71
CA VAL A 140 -2.95 1.40 5.81
C VAL A 140 -4.09 1.38 6.81
N VAL A 141 -4.64 0.19 7.06
CA VAL A 141 -5.75 -0.02 7.99
C VAL A 141 -5.25 -0.77 9.21
N GLN A 142 -5.73 -0.39 10.39
CA GLN A 142 -5.30 -0.99 11.64
C GLN A 142 -6.27 -0.78 12.80
N HIS A 143 -6.02 -1.49 13.91
CA HIS A 143 -6.74 -1.26 15.15
C HIS A 143 -6.39 0.12 15.75
N ASP A 144 -7.39 0.80 16.33
CA ASP A 144 -7.29 2.15 16.90
C ASP A 144 -6.24 2.25 18.01
N ALA A 145 -6.11 1.21 18.83
CA ALA A 145 -5.12 1.15 19.92
C ALA A 145 -3.67 1.30 19.42
N ASP A 146 -3.36 0.84 18.21
CA ASP A 146 -2.01 0.87 17.65
C ASP A 146 -1.75 2.16 16.84
N ALA A 147 -2.74 3.07 16.72
CA ALA A 147 -2.77 4.12 15.69
C ALA A 147 -1.59 5.08 15.83
N LEU A 148 -1.30 5.49 17.05
CA LEU A 148 -0.20 6.41 17.34
C LEU A 148 1.16 5.84 16.87
N ALA A 149 1.42 4.56 17.18
CA ALA A 149 2.70 3.92 16.89
C ALA A 149 2.92 3.76 15.38
N THR A 150 1.91 3.28 14.65
CA THR A 150 2.02 3.14 13.20
C THR A 150 2.03 4.48 12.49
N ALA A 151 1.26 5.48 12.94
CA ALA A 151 1.30 6.82 12.37
C ALA A 151 2.70 7.42 12.45
N ALA A 152 3.42 7.21 13.56
CA ALA A 152 4.82 7.63 13.70
C ALA A 152 5.72 6.94 12.66
N VAL A 153 5.50 5.66 12.36
CA VAL A 153 6.23 4.95 11.29
C VAL A 153 5.89 5.53 9.92
N LEU A 154 4.60 5.66 9.57
CA LEU A 154 4.16 6.10 8.24
C LEU A 154 4.65 7.51 7.89
N ARG A 155 4.65 8.45 8.86
CA ARG A 155 5.17 9.82 8.68
C ARG A 155 6.63 9.88 8.22
N THR A 156 7.44 8.89 8.58
CA THR A 156 8.87 8.84 8.20
C THR A 156 9.13 8.26 6.80
N THR A 157 8.11 7.70 6.16
CA THR A 157 8.30 6.95 4.91
C THR A 157 8.39 7.82 3.66
N GLY A 158 7.76 9.00 3.68
CA GLY A 158 7.64 9.88 2.51
C GLY A 158 6.70 9.36 1.40
N VAL A 159 5.95 8.28 1.67
CA VAL A 159 4.92 7.77 0.75
C VAL A 159 3.61 8.49 1.03
N MET A 160 2.86 8.87 -0.01
CA MET A 160 1.50 9.41 0.16
C MET A 160 0.58 8.33 0.72
N TYR A 161 0.06 8.54 1.93
CA TYR A 161 -0.77 7.54 2.60
C TYR A 161 -2.08 8.11 3.15
N ARG A 162 -3.06 7.21 3.31
CA ARG A 162 -4.22 7.41 4.18
C ARG A 162 -4.18 6.34 5.27
N HIS A 163 -4.28 6.76 6.52
CA HIS A 163 -4.23 5.89 7.68
C HIS A 163 -5.64 5.77 8.27
N LEU A 164 -6.21 4.58 8.21
CA LEU A 164 -7.57 4.29 8.67
C LEU A 164 -7.52 3.41 9.92
N THR A 165 -8.48 3.62 10.82
CA THR A 165 -8.58 2.85 12.07
C THR A 165 -9.95 2.23 12.24
N PHE A 166 -10.00 1.14 13.01
CA PHE A 166 -11.23 0.47 13.47
C PHE A 166 -11.12 0.13 14.96
N LYS A 167 -12.24 -0.12 15.65
CA LYS A 167 -12.31 -0.29 17.11
C LYS A 167 -12.82 -1.66 17.56
N GLU A 168 -13.36 -2.41 16.61
CA GLU A 168 -13.94 -3.73 16.81
C GLU A 168 -12.84 -4.73 17.18
N ASN A 169 -13.13 -5.59 18.17
CA ASN A 169 -12.22 -6.64 18.57
C ASN A 169 -12.54 -7.92 17.80
N PHE A 170 -11.50 -8.56 17.26
CA PHE A 170 -11.62 -9.81 16.52
C PHE A 170 -10.81 -10.90 17.21
N THR A 171 -11.39 -12.10 17.31
CA THR A 171 -10.71 -13.30 17.78
C THR A 171 -10.06 -14.07 16.62
N ASP A 172 -10.74 -14.08 15.47
CA ASP A 172 -10.21 -14.68 14.24
C ASP A 172 -9.46 -13.63 13.41
N PRO A 173 -8.15 -13.80 13.21
CA PRO A 173 -7.37 -12.87 12.41
C PRO A 173 -7.71 -12.84 10.92
N ALA A 174 -8.35 -13.88 10.37
CA ALA A 174 -8.83 -13.85 8.99
C ALA A 174 -10.01 -12.87 8.86
N VAL A 175 -10.95 -12.94 9.80
CA VAL A 175 -12.11 -12.03 9.88
C VAL A 175 -11.65 -10.59 10.13
N GLU A 176 -10.65 -10.40 10.99
CA GLU A 176 -10.02 -9.09 11.21
C GLU A 176 -9.46 -8.50 9.91
N ALA A 177 -8.73 -9.31 9.14
CA ALA A 177 -8.15 -8.87 7.87
C ALA A 177 -9.24 -8.54 6.83
N ASP A 178 -10.33 -9.30 6.78
CA ASP A 178 -11.45 -9.03 5.88
C ASP A 178 -12.18 -7.74 6.27
N HIS A 179 -12.40 -7.52 7.58
CA HIS A 179 -12.95 -6.26 8.07
C HIS A 179 -12.07 -5.06 7.68
N GLN A 180 -10.75 -5.17 7.84
CA GLN A 180 -9.83 -4.11 7.46
C GLN A 180 -9.87 -3.81 5.94
N ARG A 181 -9.96 -4.84 5.10
CA ARG A 181 -10.13 -4.66 3.65
C ARG A 181 -11.45 -3.96 3.34
N ASN A 182 -12.53 -4.33 4.03
CA ASN A 182 -13.82 -3.65 3.89
C ASN A 182 -13.71 -2.17 4.25
N VAL A 183 -13.11 -1.83 5.39
CA VAL A 183 -12.89 -0.42 5.79
C VAL A 183 -12.14 0.36 4.69
N ALA A 184 -11.09 -0.23 4.11
CA ALA A 184 -10.38 0.39 2.99
C ALA A 184 -11.27 0.56 1.74
N LEU A 185 -12.03 -0.47 1.36
CA LEU A 185 -12.90 -0.42 0.18
C LEU A 185 -14.02 0.60 0.34
N SER A 186 -14.69 0.64 1.49
CA SER A 186 -15.72 1.65 1.78
C SER A 186 -15.15 3.06 1.69
N HIS A 187 -13.90 3.26 2.10
CA HIS A 187 -13.22 4.55 1.98
C HIS A 187 -12.90 4.92 0.52
N VAL A 188 -12.44 3.95 -0.28
CA VAL A 188 -12.21 4.12 -1.72
C VAL A 188 -13.50 4.45 -2.45
N GLU A 189 -14.59 3.75 -2.11
CA GLU A 189 -15.93 3.94 -2.68
C GLU A 189 -16.53 5.29 -2.29
N TYR A 190 -16.53 5.62 -1.00
CA TYR A 190 -17.08 6.87 -0.48
C TYR A 190 -16.44 8.11 -1.12
N HIS A 191 -15.12 8.09 -1.30
CA HIS A 191 -14.39 9.19 -1.94
C HIS A 191 -14.27 9.05 -3.46
N ARG A 192 -14.82 7.99 -4.06
CA ARG A 192 -14.71 7.66 -5.49
C ARG A 192 -13.28 7.80 -6.02
N LEU A 193 -12.32 7.21 -5.30
CA LEU A 193 -10.91 7.26 -5.68
C LEU A 193 -10.69 6.43 -6.94
N SER A 194 -10.72 7.07 -8.11
CA SER A 194 -10.57 6.40 -9.41
C SER A 194 -9.14 5.93 -9.63
N GLY A 195 -8.94 4.61 -9.68
CA GLY A 195 -7.62 4.00 -9.82
C GLY A 195 -7.65 2.47 -9.81
N ILE A 196 -6.48 1.85 -9.76
CA ILE A 196 -6.32 0.39 -9.63
C ILE A 196 -6.07 0.06 -8.16
N VAL A 197 -6.95 -0.76 -7.58
CA VAL A 197 -6.86 -1.24 -6.20
C VAL A 197 -6.08 -2.54 -6.16
N HIS A 198 -5.02 -2.60 -5.35
CA HIS A 198 -4.23 -3.80 -5.09
C HIS A 198 -4.04 -4.02 -3.59
N PHE A 199 -4.31 -5.23 -3.11
CA PHE A 199 -4.09 -5.60 -1.72
C PHE A 199 -2.66 -6.12 -1.51
N ALA A 200 -1.86 -5.37 -0.74
CA ALA A 200 -0.49 -5.69 -0.45
C ALA A 200 -0.27 -5.97 1.04
N ALA A 201 0.05 -7.22 1.38
CA ALA A 201 0.51 -7.56 2.72
C ALA A 201 1.89 -6.91 2.98
N ALA A 202 2.11 -6.38 4.19
CA ALA A 202 3.39 -5.75 4.54
C ALA A 202 4.59 -6.70 4.44
N SER A 203 4.36 -8.01 4.54
CA SER A 203 5.36 -9.08 4.40
C SER A 203 5.68 -9.46 2.95
N ASN A 204 4.87 -9.06 1.97
CA ASN A 204 5.08 -9.42 0.56
C ASN A 204 6.32 -8.73 -0.03
N VAL A 205 6.87 -9.30 -1.07
CA VAL A 205 8.00 -8.74 -1.83
C VAL A 205 7.50 -8.41 -3.23
N TYR A 206 7.76 -7.19 -3.69
CA TYR A 206 7.33 -6.71 -4.99
C TYR A 206 8.53 -6.30 -5.82
N ASP A 207 8.52 -6.69 -7.09
CA ASP A 207 9.35 -6.06 -8.11
C ASP A 207 8.78 -4.69 -8.50
N LEU A 208 9.60 -3.77 -9.00
CA LEU A 208 9.10 -2.44 -9.39
C LEU A 208 8.26 -2.50 -10.68
N GLN A 209 8.62 -3.35 -11.65
CA GLN A 209 7.91 -3.45 -12.92
C GLN A 209 6.49 -4.03 -12.74
N PHE A 210 6.26 -4.76 -11.65
CA PHE A 210 4.93 -5.22 -11.28
C PHE A 210 3.93 -4.06 -11.20
N PHE A 211 4.34 -2.93 -10.64
CA PHE A 211 3.45 -1.77 -10.49
C PHE A 211 3.14 -1.10 -11.83
N ASP A 212 4.05 -1.16 -12.80
CA ASP A 212 3.78 -0.70 -14.16
C ASP A 212 2.75 -1.60 -14.84
N GLY A 213 2.90 -2.93 -14.70
CA GLY A 213 1.99 -3.90 -15.29
C GLY A 213 0.55 -3.80 -14.76
N ILE A 214 0.35 -3.62 -13.45
CA ILE A 214 -1.01 -3.52 -12.91
C ILE A 214 -1.72 -2.21 -13.28
N ARG A 215 -0.99 -1.15 -13.67
CA ARG A 215 -1.61 0.09 -14.17
C ARG A 215 -2.36 -0.12 -15.49
N GLU A 216 -1.96 -1.11 -16.28
CA GLU A 216 -2.58 -1.45 -17.55
C GLU A 216 -3.96 -2.10 -17.39
N ILE A 217 -4.29 -2.60 -16.19
CA ILE A 217 -5.57 -3.24 -15.91
C ILE A 217 -6.70 -2.27 -16.23
N GLU A 218 -7.55 -2.65 -17.17
CA GLU A 218 -8.76 -1.88 -17.48
C GLU A 218 -9.86 -2.15 -16.46
N SER A 219 -9.95 -3.41 -16.04
CA SER A 219 -11.09 -3.97 -15.34
C SER A 219 -10.66 -4.82 -14.15
N PHE A 220 -10.19 -6.04 -14.40
CA PHE A 220 -9.70 -6.97 -13.40
C PHE A 220 -8.45 -7.66 -13.96
N GLY A 221 -7.43 -7.82 -13.12
CA GLY A 221 -6.20 -8.52 -13.48
C GLY A 221 -5.78 -9.46 -12.37
N THR A 222 -5.20 -10.60 -12.75
CA THR A 222 -4.71 -11.61 -11.80
C THR A 222 -3.43 -12.26 -12.32
N TRP A 223 -2.56 -12.70 -11.41
CA TRP A 223 -1.23 -13.23 -11.69
C TRP A 223 -0.84 -14.28 -10.66
N PRO A 224 0.16 -15.13 -10.97
CA PRO A 224 0.68 -16.09 -10.00
C PRO A 224 1.45 -15.40 -8.86
N VAL A 225 1.26 -15.88 -7.64
CA VAL A 225 1.96 -15.46 -6.43
C VAL A 225 2.76 -16.62 -5.87
N ALA A 226 4.06 -16.40 -5.67
CA ALA A 226 4.92 -17.36 -5.00
C ALA A 226 4.93 -17.12 -3.48
N VAL A 227 4.63 -18.16 -2.72
CA VAL A 227 4.68 -18.18 -1.26
C VAL A 227 5.84 -19.08 -0.84
N VAL A 228 6.82 -18.47 -0.18
CA VAL A 228 8.00 -19.17 0.34
C VAL A 228 7.78 -19.49 1.81
N SER A 229 7.78 -20.79 2.15
CA SER A 229 7.76 -21.27 3.53
C SER A 229 9.19 -21.59 3.97
N THR A 230 9.77 -20.72 4.79
CA THR A 230 11.14 -20.85 5.33
C THR A 230 11.31 -22.13 6.14
N ASN A 231 10.32 -22.45 7.00
CA ASN A 231 10.37 -23.62 7.87
C ASN A 231 10.37 -24.97 7.11
N LYS A 232 9.87 -25.00 5.87
CA LYS A 232 9.74 -26.24 5.08
C LYS A 232 10.62 -26.27 3.83
N LYS A 233 11.47 -25.26 3.61
CA LYS A 233 12.20 -25.04 2.33
C LYS A 233 11.27 -25.25 1.11
N ARG A 234 10.03 -24.80 1.24
CA ARG A 234 8.96 -25.09 0.29
C ARG A 234 8.52 -23.81 -0.39
N VAL A 235 8.47 -23.84 -1.71
CA VAL A 235 7.90 -22.75 -2.51
C VAL A 235 6.62 -23.25 -3.13
N VAL A 236 5.52 -22.56 -2.86
CA VAL A 236 4.22 -22.87 -3.45
C VAL A 236 3.82 -21.69 -4.33
N VAL A 237 3.41 -21.96 -5.56
CA VAL A 237 2.90 -20.96 -6.50
C VAL A 237 1.40 -21.13 -6.60
N ASP A 238 0.68 -20.06 -6.28
CA ASP A 238 -0.78 -19.97 -6.35
C ASP A 238 -1.16 -19.00 -7.46
N GLY A 239 -1.98 -19.39 -8.43
CA GLY A 239 -2.29 -18.49 -9.53
C GLY A 239 -3.27 -18.98 -10.59
N PRO A 240 -3.67 -18.09 -11.50
CA PRO A 240 -4.62 -18.38 -12.56
C PRO A 240 -4.00 -19.26 -13.66
N THR A 241 -4.81 -20.11 -14.28
CA THR A 241 -4.52 -20.65 -15.60
C THR A 241 -5.26 -19.86 -16.66
N CYS A 242 -4.52 -19.27 -17.58
CA CYS A 242 -5.09 -18.45 -18.64
C CYS A 242 -5.03 -19.20 -19.98
N HIS A 243 -6.10 -19.06 -20.77
CA HIS A 243 -6.09 -19.33 -22.20
C HIS A 243 -6.34 -18.01 -22.92
N SER A 244 -5.31 -17.48 -23.58
CA SER A 244 -5.28 -16.11 -24.08
C SER A 244 -5.55 -15.12 -22.94
N SER A 245 -6.51 -14.21 -23.08
CA SER A 245 -6.91 -13.23 -22.04
C SER A 245 -8.00 -13.73 -21.08
N LYS A 246 -8.37 -15.01 -21.11
CA LYS A 246 -9.44 -15.57 -20.28
C LYS A 246 -8.90 -16.52 -19.23
N VAL A 247 -9.24 -16.26 -17.96
CA VAL A 247 -8.97 -17.17 -16.85
C VAL A 247 -9.85 -18.41 -16.99
N LYS A 248 -9.23 -19.59 -17.02
CA LYS A 248 -9.88 -20.91 -17.18
C LYS A 248 -9.91 -21.73 -15.91
N GLY A 249 -9.03 -21.42 -14.96
CA GLY A 249 -8.95 -22.13 -13.70
C GLY A 249 -7.90 -21.52 -12.78
N TRP A 250 -7.60 -22.25 -11.71
CA TRP A 250 -6.67 -21.83 -10.67
C TRP A 250 -5.83 -23.03 -10.24
N ILE A 251 -4.51 -22.84 -10.13
CA ILE A 251 -3.57 -23.91 -9.78
C ILE A 251 -2.78 -23.53 -8.54
N LEU A 252 -2.65 -24.50 -7.63
CA LEU A 252 -1.69 -24.49 -6.55
C LEU A 252 -0.57 -25.49 -6.88
N LYS A 253 0.61 -24.99 -7.26
CA LYS A 253 1.78 -25.81 -7.57
C LYS A 253 2.79 -25.75 -6.43
N ASP A 254 3.06 -26.88 -5.79
CA ASP A 254 4.23 -27.02 -4.92
C ASP A 254 5.46 -27.23 -5.81
N LEU A 255 6.49 -26.40 -5.68
CA LEU A 255 7.73 -26.52 -6.43
C LEU A 255 8.75 -27.44 -5.72
N SER A 256 8.53 -27.76 -4.43
CA SER A 256 9.42 -28.65 -3.68
C SER A 256 9.20 -30.13 -4.03
N ASN A 257 7.96 -30.47 -4.36
CA ASN A 257 7.57 -31.77 -4.89
C ASN A 257 6.79 -31.44 -6.15
N ASP A 258 7.24 -31.83 -7.35
CA ASP A 258 6.68 -31.43 -8.67
C ASP A 258 5.20 -31.88 -8.91
N LYS A 259 4.48 -32.22 -7.85
CA LYS A 259 3.05 -32.41 -7.75
C LYS A 259 2.32 -31.09 -7.99
N ARG A 260 1.57 -31.05 -9.08
CA ARG A 260 0.52 -30.06 -9.31
C ARG A 260 -0.72 -30.53 -8.57
N LEU A 261 -1.28 -29.69 -7.71
CA LEU A 261 -2.62 -29.93 -7.18
C LEU A 261 -3.57 -29.04 -7.97
N PRO A 262 -4.31 -29.59 -8.95
CA PRO A 262 -5.43 -28.86 -9.52
C PRO A 262 -6.39 -28.57 -8.37
N VAL A 263 -6.83 -27.32 -8.22
CA VAL A 263 -7.98 -27.03 -7.37
C VAL A 263 -9.24 -27.42 -8.15
N THR A 264 -9.34 -28.69 -8.50
CA THR A 264 -10.54 -29.29 -9.10
C THR A 264 -11.37 -29.83 -7.95
N GLY A 265 -12.60 -29.34 -7.83
CA GLY A 265 -13.54 -29.70 -6.78
C GLY A 265 -13.99 -31.16 -6.85
N THR A 266 -13.13 -32.07 -6.41
CA THR A 266 -13.43 -33.50 -6.21
C THR A 266 -13.89 -33.83 -4.80
N ASP A 267 -14.25 -32.82 -4.01
CA ASP A 267 -15.11 -32.99 -2.85
C ASP A 267 -16.54 -32.68 -3.31
N MET A 268 -17.53 -33.47 -2.86
CA MET A 268 -18.97 -33.35 -3.17
C MET A 268 -19.61 -32.00 -2.79
N ASN A 269 -18.79 -30.99 -2.49
CA ASN A 269 -19.14 -29.59 -2.34
C ASN A 269 -17.91 -28.76 -2.77
N PRO A 270 -17.79 -28.31 -4.04
CA PRO A 270 -16.59 -27.65 -4.52
C PRO A 270 -16.46 -26.29 -3.85
N LYS A 271 -15.65 -26.22 -2.77
CA LYS A 271 -15.28 -24.94 -2.17
C LYS A 271 -14.49 -24.15 -3.21
N PRO A 272 -14.86 -22.90 -3.53
CA PRO A 272 -14.13 -22.11 -4.51
C PRO A 272 -12.64 -22.00 -4.09
N PRO A 273 -11.71 -21.94 -5.06
CA PRO A 273 -10.29 -21.83 -4.77
C PRO A 273 -10.04 -20.60 -3.89
N LYS A 274 -9.32 -20.79 -2.77
CA LYS A 274 -8.89 -19.70 -1.90
C LYS A 274 -7.77 -18.93 -2.62
N ILE A 275 -8.17 -17.92 -3.38
CA ILE A 275 -7.27 -17.06 -4.14
C ILE A 275 -6.45 -16.20 -3.17
N ASN A 276 -5.13 -16.17 -3.34
CA ASN A 276 -4.30 -15.23 -2.60
C ASN A 276 -4.75 -13.78 -2.85
N ILE A 277 -5.03 -13.03 -1.77
CA ILE A 277 -5.51 -11.65 -1.86
C ILE A 277 -4.58 -10.71 -2.63
N SER A 278 -3.27 -11.01 -2.65
CA SER A 278 -2.27 -10.25 -3.39
C SER A 278 -2.05 -10.76 -4.82
N GLY A 279 -2.85 -11.73 -5.27
CA GLY A 279 -2.80 -12.30 -6.61
C GLY A 279 -3.71 -11.61 -7.63
N PHE A 280 -4.34 -10.49 -7.25
CA PHE A 280 -5.18 -9.72 -8.16
C PHE A 280 -5.19 -8.22 -7.84
N ALA A 281 -5.70 -7.46 -8.80
CA ALA A 281 -6.05 -6.05 -8.69
C ALA A 281 -7.23 -5.74 -9.62
N PHE A 282 -7.92 -4.64 -9.35
CA PHE A 282 -9.10 -4.25 -10.12
C PHE A 282 -9.26 -2.74 -10.20
N ASN A 283 -9.97 -2.29 -11.23
CA ASN A 283 -10.36 -0.90 -11.38
C ASN A 283 -11.45 -0.55 -10.36
N SER A 284 -11.17 0.45 -9.52
CA SER A 284 -12.03 0.90 -8.44
C SER A 284 -13.44 1.29 -8.89
N SER A 285 -13.64 1.65 -10.18
CA SER A 285 -14.96 1.99 -10.72
C SER A 285 -15.99 0.87 -10.53
N ILE A 286 -15.56 -0.38 -10.35
CA ILE A 286 -16.45 -1.51 -10.05
C ILE A 286 -17.26 -1.32 -8.76
N LEU A 287 -16.77 -0.50 -7.83
CA LEU A 287 -17.42 -0.29 -6.54
C LEU A 287 -18.65 0.62 -6.64
N TRP A 288 -18.74 1.51 -7.65
CA TRP A 288 -19.82 2.52 -7.72
C TRP A 288 -20.42 2.74 -9.11
N ASP A 289 -19.88 2.15 -10.17
CA ASP A 289 -20.37 2.28 -11.55
C ASP A 289 -20.65 0.89 -12.13
N PRO A 290 -21.82 0.30 -11.82
CA PRO A 290 -22.15 -1.06 -12.25
C PRO A 290 -22.51 -1.17 -13.74
N GLU A 291 -22.94 -0.08 -14.38
CA GLU A 291 -23.34 -0.05 -15.79
C GLU A 291 -22.13 -0.28 -16.71
N ARG A 292 -20.96 0.20 -16.31
CA ARG A 292 -19.67 -0.01 -17.00
C ARG A 292 -19.24 -1.49 -17.09
N TRP A 293 -19.93 -2.38 -16.38
CA TRP A 293 -19.65 -3.82 -16.31
C TRP A 293 -20.83 -4.69 -16.77
N GLY A 294 -21.81 -4.09 -17.44
CA GLY A 294 -22.92 -4.82 -18.08
C GLY A 294 -24.05 -5.22 -17.13
N ARG A 295 -24.35 -4.43 -16.08
CA ARG A 295 -25.56 -4.62 -15.27
C ARG A 295 -26.63 -3.55 -15.59
N PRO A 296 -27.83 -3.93 -16.04
CA PRO A 296 -28.98 -3.04 -16.07
C PRO A 296 -29.42 -2.69 -14.65
N THR A 297 -29.57 -1.40 -14.39
CA THR A 297 -30.01 -0.79 -13.13
C THR A 297 -31.48 -1.09 -12.88
N SER A 298 -31.82 -2.29 -12.37
CA SER A 298 -33.18 -2.59 -11.93
C SER A 298 -33.21 -3.50 -10.70
N LEU A 299 -33.08 -2.89 -9.51
CA LEU A 299 -33.80 -3.21 -8.26
C LEU A 299 -33.24 -2.36 -7.09
N PRO A 300 -34.07 -1.85 -6.17
CA PRO A 300 -33.67 -0.85 -5.19
C PRO A 300 -32.86 -1.43 -4.01
N ASP A 301 -31.68 -0.84 -3.81
CA ASP A 301 -31.14 -0.35 -2.52
C ASP A 301 -31.02 -1.28 -1.28
N THR A 302 -30.79 -2.58 -1.47
CA THR A 302 -30.32 -3.46 -0.36
C THR A 302 -29.15 -4.39 -0.74
N SER A 303 -28.62 -4.28 -1.97
CA SER A 303 -27.63 -5.21 -2.53
C SER A 303 -26.19 -4.66 -2.58
N GLN A 304 -25.94 -3.39 -2.25
CA GLN A 304 -24.58 -2.82 -2.26
C GLN A 304 -23.68 -3.44 -1.18
N VAL A 305 -24.24 -3.74 0.01
CA VAL A 305 -23.53 -4.46 1.09
C VAL A 305 -23.11 -5.87 0.65
N SER A 306 -23.85 -6.46 -0.28
CA SER A 306 -23.55 -7.79 -0.82
C SER A 306 -22.38 -7.78 -1.79
N LEU A 307 -22.08 -6.70 -2.52
CA LEU A 307 -20.96 -6.67 -3.48
C LEU A 307 -19.59 -6.48 -2.82
N GLN A 308 -19.51 -5.67 -1.77
CA GLN A 308 -18.31 -5.59 -0.94
C GLN A 308 -18.04 -6.94 -0.26
N HIS A 309 -19.12 -7.55 0.25
CA HIS A 309 -19.10 -8.93 0.69
C HIS A 309 -18.77 -9.91 -0.43
N ASP A 310 -19.22 -9.75 -1.67
CA ASP A 310 -19.08 -10.75 -2.74
C ASP A 310 -17.74 -10.64 -3.47
N LEU A 311 -17.13 -9.46 -3.57
CA LEU A 311 -15.76 -9.28 -4.08
C LEU A 311 -14.72 -9.88 -3.12
N ILE A 312 -15.01 -9.85 -1.80
CA ILE A 312 -14.19 -10.50 -0.75
C ILE A 312 -14.61 -11.95 -0.51
N LYS A 313 -15.89 -12.32 -0.64
CA LYS A 313 -16.36 -13.73 -0.64
C LYS A 313 -15.92 -14.48 -1.89
N PHE A 314 -15.57 -13.80 -2.99
CA PHE A 314 -14.89 -14.40 -4.14
C PHE A 314 -13.52 -14.96 -3.73
N THR A 315 -12.92 -14.43 -2.66
CA THR A 315 -11.64 -14.89 -2.12
C THR A 315 -11.73 -15.85 -0.92
N ASP A 316 -12.87 -15.94 -0.22
CA ASP A 316 -13.05 -16.89 0.90
C ASP A 316 -14.54 -17.13 1.24
N HIS A 317 -15.00 -18.39 1.30
CA HIS A 317 -16.39 -18.73 1.61
C HIS A 317 -16.62 -19.24 3.06
N TYR A 318 -17.50 -18.49 3.76
CA TYR A 318 -18.51 -18.78 4.80
C TYR A 318 -18.17 -19.12 6.27
N HIS A 319 -18.65 -18.27 7.19
CA HIS A 319 -19.58 -18.48 8.33
C HIS A 319 -19.89 -17.06 8.90
N HIS A 320 -21.07 -16.60 9.34
CA HIS A 320 -22.31 -17.21 9.80
C HIS A 320 -23.46 -16.16 9.70
N LYS A 321 -24.65 -16.58 9.27
CA LYS A 321 -25.93 -15.95 9.67
C LYS A 321 -26.08 -16.15 11.18
N LYS A 322 -26.00 -15.09 12.01
CA LYS A 322 -26.75 -14.92 13.28
C LYS A 322 -26.09 -13.84 14.13
N LEU A 323 -26.78 -12.70 14.20
CA LEU A 323 -27.13 -11.90 15.38
C LEU A 323 -28.20 -10.94 14.79
N LEU A 324 -29.49 -11.33 14.66
CA LEU A 324 -30.57 -11.06 15.65
C LEU A 324 -30.25 -9.74 16.38
N ASN A 325 -30.83 -8.59 16.05
CA ASN A 325 -32.24 -8.23 15.85
C ASN A 325 -32.33 -6.95 15.01
#